data_AF-A0A2G9QFL5-F1
#
_entry.id   AF-A0A2G9QFL5-F1
#
_cell.length_a   1.000
_cell.length_b   1.000
_cell.length_c   1.000
_cell.angle_alpha   90.00
_cell.angle_beta   90.00
_cell.angle_gamma   90.00
#
_symmetry.space_group_name_H-M   'P 1'
#
loop_
_entity.id
_entity.type
_entity.pdbx_description
1 polymer ?
#
loop_
_entity_poly.entity_id
_entity_poly.type
_entity_poly.pdbx_seq_one_letter_code
_entity_poly.pdbx_strand_id
1 'polypeptide(L)'
;MAAGGMNTSTLMQYDPHHCLLSSSGYARILFAFVAFYFMPTSPLVASTFYLLSGLLDAFDGHAARALNQGTKFGAMLDMLTDRCATMCLLVNLSLLYPSYTLLFQLSMSLDIASHWLHLHSSILKGSDSHKTIDLSGNPVLRLYYTSRPVLFLMCAGNELFYCMLYLLYFTEGPAVALGPLGAVGIFRLIFWVSCPISLVKSGISLLHLVTASCNMAALDCAERAKKK
;
A
#
# COMPACT_ATOMS: atom_id res chain seq x y z
N MET A 1 -38.88 1.51 -10.94
CA MET A 1 -38.36 0.98 -12.21
C MET A 1 -38.39 2.10 -13.24
N ALA A 2 -37.24 2.71 -13.51
CA ALA A 2 -37.01 3.50 -14.71
C ALA A 2 -35.50 3.41 -14.97
N ALA A 3 -35.09 2.36 -15.70
CA ALA A 3 -33.75 2.27 -16.24
C ALA A 3 -33.67 3.28 -17.39
N GLY A 4 -33.16 4.48 -17.11
CA GLY A 4 -32.81 5.45 -18.13
C GLY A 4 -31.68 4.86 -18.97
N GLY A 5 -31.99 4.51 -20.21
CA GLY A 5 -31.00 4.02 -21.17
C GLY A 5 -29.90 5.05 -21.36
N MET A 6 -28.68 4.72 -20.96
CA MET A 6 -27.50 5.50 -21.30
C MET A 6 -27.28 5.43 -22.81
N ASN A 7 -27.24 6.60 -23.44
CA ASN A 7 -26.98 6.77 -24.87
C ASN A 7 -25.55 6.29 -25.20
N THR A 8 -25.42 5.50 -26.27
CA THR A 8 -24.15 4.95 -26.79
C THR A 8 -23.13 6.01 -27.20
N SER A 9 -23.57 7.25 -27.44
CA SER A 9 -22.71 8.41 -27.71
C SER A 9 -21.98 8.95 -26.47
N THR A 10 -22.44 8.65 -25.25
CA THR A 10 -21.74 9.00 -23.99
C THR A 10 -20.63 8.01 -23.63
N LEU A 11 -20.66 6.80 -24.19
CA LEU A 11 -19.62 5.78 -23.98
C LEU A 11 -18.38 6.01 -24.86
N MET A 12 -18.49 6.79 -25.95
CA MET A 12 -17.37 7.11 -26.85
C MET A 12 -16.49 8.28 -26.38
N GLN A 13 -16.79 8.92 -25.26
CA GLN A 13 -15.92 9.93 -24.65
C GLN A 13 -14.95 9.34 -23.62
N TYR A 14 -14.98 8.02 -23.42
CA TYR A 14 -13.87 7.27 -22.83
C TYR A 14 -12.90 6.92 -23.95
N ASP A 15 -11.98 7.84 -24.26
CA ASP A 15 -10.86 7.52 -25.15
C ASP A 15 -9.97 6.47 -24.45
N PRO A 16 -9.90 5.22 -24.96
CA PRO A 16 -9.07 4.18 -24.35
C PRO A 16 -7.57 4.49 -24.43
N HIS A 17 -7.16 5.45 -25.27
CA HIS A 17 -5.76 5.84 -25.45
C HIS A 17 -5.30 6.97 -24.51
N HIS A 18 -6.23 7.68 -23.84
CA HIS A 18 -5.89 8.60 -22.75
C HIS A 18 -5.55 7.88 -21.43
N CYS A 19 -5.55 6.54 -21.47
CA CYS A 19 -5.42 5.63 -20.34
C CYS A 19 -4.01 5.01 -20.26
N LEU A 20 -2.95 5.78 -20.53
CA LEU A 20 -1.56 5.32 -20.33
C LEU A 20 -1.35 4.75 -18.91
N LEU A 21 -2.01 5.35 -17.91
CA LEU A 21 -1.99 4.89 -16.51
C LEU A 21 -2.69 3.56 -16.27
N SER A 22 -3.63 3.14 -17.12
CA SER A 22 -4.21 1.78 -17.01
C SER A 22 -3.23 0.71 -17.46
N SER A 23 -2.45 0.96 -18.52
CA SER A 23 -1.53 -0.04 -19.05
C SER A 23 -0.43 -0.41 -18.06
N SER A 24 0.10 0.56 -17.31
CA SER A 24 1.12 0.33 -16.29
C SER A 24 0.53 -0.26 -15.00
N GLY A 25 -0.65 0.18 -14.57
CA GLY A 25 -1.39 -0.42 -13.46
C GLY A 25 -1.71 -1.90 -13.69
N TYR A 26 -2.11 -2.28 -14.91
CA TYR A 26 -2.31 -3.69 -15.27
C TYR A 26 -0.99 -4.47 -15.34
N ALA A 27 0.10 -3.85 -15.80
CA ALA A 27 1.43 -4.48 -15.78
C ALA A 27 1.89 -4.81 -14.35
N ARG A 28 1.60 -3.93 -13.38
CA ARG A 28 1.87 -4.19 -11.96
C ARG A 28 1.13 -5.39 -11.42
N ILE A 29 -0.17 -5.51 -11.74
CA ILE A 29 -0.99 -6.66 -11.36
C ILE A 29 -0.41 -7.95 -11.96
N LEU A 30 0.00 -7.91 -13.24
CA LEU A 30 0.64 -9.03 -13.90
C LEU A 30 1.95 -9.42 -13.20
N PHE A 31 2.82 -8.46 -12.89
CA PHE A 31 4.08 -8.72 -12.19
C PHE A 31 3.87 -9.27 -10.78
N ALA A 32 2.87 -8.76 -10.05
CA ALA A 32 2.49 -9.30 -8.75
C ALA A 32 2.00 -10.75 -8.88
N PHE A 33 1.16 -11.04 -9.89
CA PHE A 33 0.69 -12.40 -10.15
C PHE A 33 1.84 -13.36 -10.48
N VAL A 34 2.77 -12.95 -11.36
CA VAL A 34 3.97 -13.72 -11.67
C VAL A 34 4.80 -13.96 -10.41
N ALA A 35 4.96 -12.95 -9.55
CA ALA A 35 5.65 -13.09 -8.29
C ALA A 35 5.02 -14.20 -7.43
N PHE A 36 3.71 -14.15 -7.20
CA PHE A 36 3.00 -15.14 -6.38
C PHE A 36 3.04 -16.55 -6.97
N TYR A 37 2.96 -16.67 -8.29
CA TYR A 37 3.08 -17.95 -8.96
C TYR A 37 4.44 -18.61 -8.72
N PHE A 38 5.53 -17.83 -8.73
CA PHE A 38 6.88 -18.34 -8.51
C PHE A 38 7.31 -18.42 -7.05
N MET A 39 6.53 -17.89 -6.09
CA MET A 39 6.89 -17.93 -4.65
C MET A 39 7.19 -19.34 -4.11
N PRO A 40 6.51 -20.42 -4.54
CA PRO A 40 6.84 -21.77 -4.07
C PRO A 40 8.07 -22.41 -4.73
N THR A 41 8.45 -21.96 -5.94
CA THR A 41 9.41 -22.68 -6.80
C THR A 41 10.71 -21.92 -7.03
N SER A 42 10.66 -20.60 -7.14
CA SER A 42 11.83 -19.76 -7.43
C SER A 42 11.77 -18.44 -6.64
N PRO A 43 12.30 -18.44 -5.40
CA PRO A 43 12.21 -17.29 -4.50
C PRO A 43 12.85 -16.00 -5.04
N LEU A 44 13.95 -16.14 -5.80
CA LEU A 44 14.63 -14.99 -6.39
C LEU A 44 13.82 -14.37 -7.54
N VAL A 45 13.22 -15.19 -8.41
CA VAL A 45 12.34 -14.71 -9.48
C VAL A 45 11.10 -14.06 -8.88
N ALA A 46 10.47 -14.72 -7.90
CA ALA A 46 9.31 -14.19 -7.20
C ALA A 46 9.59 -12.80 -6.59
N SER A 47 10.68 -12.68 -5.85
CA SER A 47 11.07 -11.42 -5.20
C SER A 47 11.42 -10.33 -6.22
N THR A 48 12.04 -10.69 -7.34
CA THR A 48 12.36 -9.74 -8.41
C THR A 48 11.09 -9.16 -9.03
N PHE A 49 10.13 -9.99 -9.41
CA PHE A 49 8.85 -9.53 -9.95
C PHE A 49 8.01 -8.77 -8.92
N TYR A 50 8.07 -9.16 -7.64
CA TYR A 50 7.43 -8.44 -6.55
C TYR A 50 7.97 -7.00 -6.43
N LEU A 51 9.30 -6.85 -6.37
CA LEU A 51 9.94 -5.54 -6.27
C LEU A 51 9.74 -4.71 -7.54
N LEU A 52 9.75 -5.33 -8.73
CA LEU A 52 9.42 -4.63 -9.98
C LEU A 52 7.98 -4.10 -9.99
N SER A 53 7.01 -4.87 -9.49
CA SER A 53 5.63 -4.41 -9.34
C SER A 53 5.53 -3.18 -8.44
N GLY A 54 6.23 -3.18 -7.30
CA GLY A 54 6.28 -2.03 -6.39
C GLY A 54 7.06 -0.83 -6.94
N LEU A 55 8.11 -1.04 -7.75
CA LEU A 55 8.85 0.05 -8.39
C LEU A 55 8.00 0.76 -9.45
N LEU A 56 7.24 0.00 -10.23
CA LEU A 56 6.32 0.55 -11.23
C LEU A 56 5.27 1.48 -10.58
N ASP A 57 4.80 1.21 -9.35
CA ASP A 57 3.91 2.13 -8.60
C ASP A 57 4.50 3.55 -8.50
N ALA A 58 5.77 3.62 -8.12
CA ALA A 58 6.44 4.89 -7.89
C ALA A 58 6.61 5.68 -9.19
N PHE A 59 6.92 4.97 -10.29
CA PHE A 59 7.03 5.56 -11.63
C PHE A 59 5.67 6.02 -12.15
N ASP A 60 4.62 5.21 -12.01
CA ASP A 60 3.26 5.50 -12.46
C ASP A 60 2.72 6.74 -11.77
N GLY A 61 2.87 6.82 -10.44
CA GLY A 61 2.50 7.99 -9.68
C GLY A 61 3.25 9.24 -10.10
N HIS A 62 4.53 9.14 -10.44
CA HIS A 62 5.32 10.28 -10.93
C HIS A 62 4.86 10.73 -12.32
N ALA A 63 4.69 9.79 -13.26
CA ALA A 63 4.26 10.05 -14.62
C ALA A 63 2.85 10.64 -14.67
N ALA A 64 1.89 10.09 -13.91
CA ALA A 64 0.53 10.60 -13.81
C ALA A 64 0.49 12.08 -13.42
N ARG A 65 1.38 12.49 -12.52
CA ARG A 65 1.51 13.87 -12.03
C ARG A 65 2.20 14.77 -13.05
N ALA A 66 3.28 14.30 -13.66
CA ALA A 66 4.01 15.06 -14.67
C ALA A 66 3.14 15.35 -15.91
N LEU A 67 2.28 14.40 -16.28
CA LEU A 67 1.40 14.49 -17.46
C LEU A 67 -0.01 15.02 -17.14
N ASN A 68 -0.34 15.29 -15.87
CA ASN A 68 -1.69 15.64 -15.41
C ASN A 68 -2.78 14.64 -15.89
N GLN A 69 -2.45 13.35 -15.94
CA GLN A 69 -3.32 12.26 -16.39
C GLN A 69 -3.82 11.37 -15.23
N GLY A 70 -3.74 11.85 -14.00
CA GLY A 70 -4.23 11.13 -12.82
C GLY A 70 -5.75 10.97 -12.83
N THR A 71 -6.23 9.74 -12.62
CA THR A 71 -7.67 9.44 -12.50
C THR A 71 -8.01 8.93 -11.10
N LYS A 72 -9.26 9.13 -10.66
CA LYS A 72 -9.74 8.58 -9.36
C LYS A 72 -9.72 7.06 -9.34
N PHE A 73 -10.06 6.43 -10.47
CA PHE A 73 -10.02 4.98 -10.62
C PHE A 73 -8.58 4.45 -10.52
N GLY A 74 -7.63 5.06 -11.25
CA GLY A 74 -6.22 4.67 -11.18
C GLY A 74 -5.67 4.77 -9.76
N ALA A 75 -5.90 5.89 -9.07
CA ALA A 75 -5.46 6.06 -7.69
C ALA A 75 -6.06 5.00 -6.72
N MET A 76 -7.32 4.61 -6.92
CA MET A 76 -7.96 3.55 -6.13
C MET A 76 -7.40 2.16 -6.48
N LEU A 77 -7.16 1.90 -7.77
CA LEU A 77 -6.60 0.65 -8.26
C LEU A 77 -5.16 0.45 -7.75
N ASP A 78 -4.33 1.49 -7.77
CA ASP A 78 -2.95 1.47 -7.27
C ASP A 78 -2.95 1.10 -5.78
N MET A 79 -3.74 1.82 -4.97
CA MET A 79 -3.84 1.57 -3.53
C MET A 79 -4.31 0.14 -3.25
N LEU A 80 -5.33 -0.36 -3.96
CA LEU A 80 -5.84 -1.71 -3.78
C LEU A 80 -4.79 -2.76 -4.18
N THR A 81 -4.11 -2.56 -5.30
CA THR A 81 -3.09 -3.47 -5.83
C THR A 81 -1.93 -3.62 -4.84
N ASP A 82 -1.47 -2.52 -4.24
CA ASP A 82 -0.44 -2.56 -3.19
C ASP A 82 -0.87 -3.44 -2.01
N ARG A 83 -2.10 -3.23 -1.51
CA ARG A 83 -2.59 -3.99 -0.35
C ARG A 83 -2.73 -5.47 -0.66
N CYS A 84 -3.28 -5.80 -1.83
CA CYS A 84 -3.37 -7.18 -2.29
C CYS A 84 -1.99 -7.81 -2.42
N ALA A 85 -1.00 -7.08 -2.94
CA ALA A 85 0.33 -7.62 -3.13
C ALA A 85 1.03 -7.95 -1.80
N THR A 86 1.04 -7.00 -0.86
CA THR A 86 1.62 -7.21 0.48
C THR A 86 0.87 -8.32 1.23
N MET A 87 -0.46 -8.39 1.09
CA MET A 87 -1.27 -9.47 1.67
C MET A 87 -0.84 -10.85 1.17
N CYS A 88 -0.69 -11.03 -0.15
CA CYS A 88 -0.26 -12.30 -0.73
C CYS A 88 1.16 -12.71 -0.29
N LEU A 89 2.07 -11.74 -0.12
CA LEU A 89 3.40 -11.98 0.44
C LEU A 89 3.31 -12.42 1.92
N LEU A 90 2.49 -11.74 2.73
CA LEU A 90 2.28 -12.07 4.15
C LEU A 90 1.63 -13.45 4.35
N VAL A 91 0.74 -13.87 3.45
CA VAL A 91 0.21 -15.24 3.45
C VAL A 91 1.34 -16.24 3.24
N ASN A 92 2.21 -16.04 2.24
CA ASN A 92 3.36 -16.91 2.01
C ASN A 92 4.32 -16.92 3.22
N LEU A 93 4.60 -15.76 3.81
CA LEU A 93 5.40 -15.68 5.03
C LEU A 93 4.78 -16.46 6.20
N SER A 94 3.46 -16.44 6.34
CA SER A 94 2.76 -17.22 7.36
C SER A 94 2.90 -18.72 7.15
N LEU A 95 2.98 -19.17 5.90
CA LEU A 95 3.24 -20.58 5.55
C LEU A 95 4.69 -20.97 5.86
N LEU A 96 5.66 -20.10 5.57
CA LEU A 96 7.09 -20.34 5.82
C LEU A 96 7.47 -20.25 7.30
N TYR A 97 6.79 -19.39 8.05
CA TYR A 97 7.06 -19.11 9.46
C TYR A 97 5.80 -19.31 10.34
N PRO A 98 5.31 -20.55 10.52
CA PRO A 98 4.04 -20.82 11.22
C PRO A 98 3.97 -20.24 12.64
N SER A 99 5.10 -20.24 13.37
CA SER A 99 5.18 -19.69 14.74
C SER A 99 4.89 -18.19 14.82
N TYR A 100 5.02 -17.45 13.72
CA TYR A 100 4.81 -16.00 13.66
C TYR A 100 3.53 -15.62 12.89
N THR A 101 2.69 -16.60 12.51
CA THR A 101 1.44 -16.40 11.75
C THR A 101 0.57 -15.30 12.33
N LEU A 102 0.40 -15.27 13.66
CA LEU A 102 -0.42 -14.27 14.33
C LEU A 102 0.10 -12.84 14.06
N LEU A 103 1.42 -12.63 14.04
CA LEU A 103 2.00 -11.31 13.77
C LEU A 103 1.74 -10.85 12.33
N PHE A 104 1.85 -11.76 11.36
CA PHE A 104 1.53 -11.45 9.96
C PHE A 104 0.04 -11.17 9.76
N GLN A 105 -0.84 -11.93 10.41
CA GLN A 105 -2.28 -11.70 10.39
C GLN A 105 -2.65 -10.34 11.00
N LEU A 106 -2.04 -9.98 12.15
CA LEU A 106 -2.25 -8.69 12.79
C LEU A 106 -1.74 -7.54 11.91
N SER A 107 -0.55 -7.68 11.31
CA SER A 107 -0.01 -6.66 10.40
C SER A 107 -0.92 -6.46 9.18
N MET A 108 -1.33 -7.53 8.51
CA MET A 108 -2.23 -7.51 7.37
C MET A 108 -3.59 -6.88 7.73
N SER A 109 -4.17 -7.27 8.87
CA SER A 109 -5.46 -6.74 9.33
C SER A 109 -5.35 -5.26 9.65
N LEU A 110 -4.27 -4.84 10.31
CA LEU A 110 -4.01 -3.45 10.64
C LEU A 110 -3.87 -2.59 9.37
N ASP A 111 -3.11 -3.07 8.38
CA ASP A 111 -2.88 -2.33 7.15
C ASP A 111 -4.18 -2.16 6.35
N ILE A 112 -4.96 -3.23 6.17
CA ILE A 112 -6.25 -3.16 5.46
C ILE A 112 -7.26 -2.28 6.22
N ALA A 113 -7.44 -2.50 7.53
CA ALA A 113 -8.44 -1.78 8.32
C ALA A 113 -8.13 -0.27 8.40
N SER A 114 -6.86 0.09 8.61
CA SER A 114 -6.44 1.50 8.69
C SER A 114 -6.73 2.26 7.40
N HIS A 115 -6.35 1.69 6.24
CA HIS A 115 -6.55 2.33 4.94
C HIS A 115 -8.03 2.34 4.53
N TRP A 116 -8.77 1.27 4.81
CA TRP A 116 -10.20 1.19 4.50
C TRP A 116 -11.02 2.23 5.25
N LEU A 117 -10.84 2.33 6.57
CA LEU A 117 -11.54 3.33 7.38
C LEU A 117 -11.13 4.75 7.00
N HIS A 118 -9.86 4.97 6.68
CA HIS A 118 -9.41 6.28 6.22
C HIS A 118 -10.03 6.70 4.91
N LEU A 119 -9.99 5.82 3.90
CA LEU A 119 -10.61 6.05 2.60
C LEU A 119 -12.09 6.37 2.78
N HIS A 120 -12.80 5.55 3.56
CA HIS A 120 -14.23 5.74 3.81
C HIS A 120 -14.52 7.07 4.51
N SER A 121 -13.76 7.41 5.55
CA SER A 121 -13.89 8.69 6.27
C SER A 121 -13.60 9.89 5.36
N SER A 122 -12.65 9.78 4.44
CA SER A 122 -12.27 10.84 3.51
C SER A 122 -13.35 11.06 2.44
N ILE A 123 -13.95 9.98 1.94
CA ILE A 123 -15.07 10.06 0.98
C ILE A 123 -16.28 10.75 1.64
N LEU A 124 -16.65 10.34 2.86
CA LEU A 124 -17.78 10.92 3.59
C LEU A 124 -17.55 12.40 3.95
N LYS A 125 -16.32 12.78 4.31
CA LYS A 125 -15.96 14.20 4.52
C LYS A 125 -16.03 15.01 3.21
N GLY A 126 -15.60 14.44 2.09
CA GLY A 126 -15.64 15.10 0.79
C GLY A 126 -17.05 15.44 0.30
N SER A 127 -18.05 14.65 0.67
CA SER A 127 -19.47 14.94 0.36
C SER A 127 -20.06 16.09 1.17
N ASP A 128 -19.53 16.40 2.36
CA ASP A 128 -20.07 17.39 3.31
C ASP A 128 -19.05 18.55 3.50
N SER A 129 -18.65 19.19 2.39
CA SER A 129 -17.55 20.19 2.31
C SER A 129 -17.69 21.44 3.20
N HIS A 130 -18.80 21.63 3.94
CA HIS A 130 -19.03 22.80 4.79
C HIS A 130 -18.83 22.56 6.30
N LYS A 131 -18.50 21.34 6.75
CA LYS A 131 -18.22 21.08 8.18
C LYS A 131 -16.85 20.42 8.32
N THR A 132 -15.81 21.23 8.30
CA THR A 132 -14.43 20.80 8.57
C THR A 132 -14.30 20.33 10.03
N ILE A 133 -14.64 19.07 10.30
CA ILE A 133 -14.19 18.38 11.51
C ILE A 133 -12.76 17.91 11.22
N ASP A 134 -11.82 18.80 11.54
CA ASP A 134 -10.40 18.52 11.56
C ASP A 134 -10.02 17.83 12.88
N LEU A 135 -10.12 16.49 12.90
CA LEU A 135 -9.43 15.67 13.89
C LEU A 135 -8.08 15.16 13.35
N SER A 136 -7.46 15.85 12.39
CA SER A 136 -6.12 15.55 11.86
C SER A 136 -5.00 16.35 12.55
N GLY A 137 -5.20 16.71 13.83
CA GLY A 137 -4.20 17.40 14.64
C GLY A 137 -2.98 16.57 15.03
N ASN A 138 -2.85 15.30 14.62
CA ASN A 138 -1.67 14.50 14.97
C ASN A 138 -0.48 14.89 14.06
N PRO A 139 0.58 15.50 14.61
CA PRO A 139 1.73 15.98 13.83
C PRO A 139 2.45 14.85 13.08
N VAL A 140 2.39 13.61 13.61
CA VAL A 140 3.00 12.44 12.99
C VAL A 140 2.28 12.05 11.70
N LEU A 141 0.95 11.98 11.73
CA LEU A 141 0.15 11.70 10.53
C LEU A 141 0.30 12.83 9.50
N ARG A 142 0.34 14.08 9.96
CA ARG A 142 0.56 15.23 9.08
C ARG A 142 1.91 15.12 8.38
N LEU A 143 3.00 14.83 9.09
CA LEU A 143 4.31 14.65 8.48
C LEU A 143 4.31 13.50 7.47
N TYR A 144 3.71 12.37 7.83
CA TYR A 144 3.62 11.17 6.99
C TYR A 144 2.91 11.44 5.64
N TYR A 145 1.79 12.17 5.65
CA TYR A 145 1.04 12.48 4.43
C TYR A 145 1.53 13.73 3.68
N THR A 146 2.16 14.69 4.38
CA THR A 146 2.65 15.93 3.74
C THR A 146 3.98 15.70 3.03
N SER A 147 4.85 14.86 3.59
CA SER A 147 6.19 14.62 3.05
C SER A 147 6.23 13.38 2.16
N ARG A 148 6.25 13.58 0.84
CA ARG A 148 6.35 12.48 -0.15
C ARG A 148 7.57 11.58 0.05
N PRO A 149 8.79 12.10 0.35
CA PRO A 149 9.93 11.23 0.62
C PRO A 149 9.73 10.34 1.85
N VAL A 150 9.06 10.85 2.89
CA VAL A 150 8.75 10.06 4.09
C VAL A 150 7.74 8.96 3.76
N LEU A 151 6.66 9.30 3.05
CA LEU A 151 5.67 8.31 2.62
C LEU A 151 6.31 7.20 1.78
N PHE A 152 7.12 7.56 0.79
CA PHE A 152 7.82 6.61 -0.06
C PHE A 152 8.79 5.75 0.75
N LEU A 153 9.61 6.34 1.62
CA LEU A 153 10.56 5.61 2.47
C LEU A 153 9.86 4.60 3.37
N MET A 154 8.75 4.99 3.99
CA MET A 154 7.98 4.10 4.87
C MET A 154 7.34 2.96 4.08
N CYS A 155 6.74 3.24 2.92
CA CYS A 155 6.18 2.21 2.06
C CYS A 155 7.25 1.26 1.53
N ALA A 156 8.28 1.78 0.87
CA ALA A 156 9.37 0.99 0.30
C ALA A 156 10.10 0.18 1.39
N GLY A 157 10.37 0.78 2.56
CA GLY A 157 11.01 0.08 3.66
C GLY A 157 10.17 -1.07 4.21
N ASN A 158 8.85 -0.92 4.27
CA ASN A 158 7.95 -2.01 4.67
C ASN A 158 7.91 -3.15 3.64
N GLU A 159 7.80 -2.81 2.36
CA GLU A 159 7.83 -3.83 1.29
C GLU A 159 9.16 -4.57 1.26
N LEU A 160 10.28 -3.84 1.42
CA LEU A 160 11.60 -4.43 1.53
C LEU A 160 11.73 -5.32 2.76
N PHE A 161 11.16 -4.93 3.92
CA PHE A 161 11.20 -5.75 5.12
C PHE A 161 10.57 -7.12 4.89
N TYR A 162 9.34 -7.17 4.37
CA TYR A 162 8.66 -8.44 4.11
C TYR A 162 9.33 -9.24 2.99
N CYS A 163 9.79 -8.57 1.93
CA CYS A 163 10.47 -9.22 0.82
C CYS A 163 11.82 -9.83 1.26
N MET A 164 12.61 -9.11 2.07
CA MET A 164 13.86 -9.64 2.61
C MET A 164 13.61 -10.77 3.61
N LEU A 165 12.57 -10.67 4.45
CA LEU A 165 12.19 -11.76 5.36
C LEU A 165 11.85 -13.03 4.58
N TYR A 166 11.17 -12.88 3.43
CA TYR A 166 10.87 -14.00 2.53
C TYR A 166 12.15 -14.58 1.91
N LEU A 167 13.06 -13.75 1.39
CA LEU A 167 14.33 -14.22 0.81
C LEU A 167 15.25 -14.89 1.84
N LEU A 168 15.32 -14.34 3.05
CA LEU A 168 16.15 -14.85 4.14
C LEU A 168 15.76 -16.25 4.61
N TYR A 169 14.52 -16.67 4.35
CA TYR A 169 14.13 -18.07 4.57
C TYR A 169 14.94 -19.03 3.70
N PHE A 170 15.32 -18.62 2.49
CA PHE A 170 15.99 -19.47 1.50
C PHE A 170 17.49 -19.19 1.37
N THR A 171 17.93 -17.93 1.49
CA THR A 171 19.33 -17.55 1.30
C THR A 171 19.65 -16.21 1.96
N GLU A 172 20.90 -16.05 2.41
CA GLU A 172 21.44 -14.77 2.92
C GLU A 172 21.80 -13.78 1.80
N GLY A 173 21.83 -14.26 0.56
CA GLY A 173 22.35 -13.53 -0.60
C GLY A 173 23.88 -13.44 -0.62
N PRO A 174 24.46 -12.73 -1.60
CA PRO A 174 25.89 -12.51 -1.69
C PRO A 174 26.46 -11.90 -0.41
N ALA A 175 27.57 -12.47 0.07
CA ALA A 175 28.24 -11.97 1.26
C ALA A 175 29.02 -10.68 0.96
N VAL A 176 28.86 -9.68 1.82
CA VAL A 176 29.56 -8.41 1.76
C VAL A 176 30.49 -8.31 2.97
N ALA A 177 31.78 -8.04 2.75
CA ALA A 177 32.74 -7.87 3.83
C ALA A 177 32.53 -6.53 4.54
N LEU A 178 32.16 -6.58 5.82
CA LEU A 178 31.92 -5.41 6.68
C LEU A 178 33.11 -5.16 7.61
N GLY A 179 34.31 -5.07 7.03
CA GLY A 179 35.55 -4.81 7.76
C GLY A 179 35.78 -5.78 8.93
N PRO A 180 36.05 -5.31 10.16
CA PRO A 180 36.37 -6.19 11.29
C PRO A 180 35.18 -7.03 11.79
N LEU A 181 33.95 -6.76 11.32
CA LEU A 181 32.73 -7.48 11.73
C LEU A 181 32.49 -8.77 10.92
N GLY A 182 33.35 -9.10 9.95
CA GLY A 182 33.24 -10.28 9.11
C GLY A 182 32.36 -10.06 7.87
N ALA A 183 31.98 -11.15 7.21
CA ALA A 183 31.14 -11.11 6.01
C ALA A 183 29.67 -11.33 6.38
N VAL A 184 28.78 -10.46 5.90
CA VAL A 184 27.33 -10.53 6.15
C VAL A 184 26.59 -10.57 4.81
N GLY A 185 25.55 -11.40 4.70
CA GLY A 185 24.72 -11.47 3.51
C GLY A 185 23.97 -10.16 3.23
N ILE A 186 23.93 -9.74 1.97
CA ILE A 186 23.29 -8.47 1.58
C ILE A 186 21.79 -8.43 1.96
N PHE A 187 21.06 -9.55 1.88
CA PHE A 187 19.64 -9.58 2.24
C PHE A 187 19.43 -9.34 3.73
N ARG A 188 20.36 -9.83 4.57
CA ARG A 188 20.33 -9.59 6.01
C ARG A 188 20.60 -8.14 6.36
N LEU A 189 21.51 -7.48 5.63
CA LEU A 189 21.78 -6.05 5.82
C LEU A 189 20.56 -5.21 5.47
N ILE A 190 19.93 -5.48 4.31
CA ILE A 190 18.70 -4.77 3.91
C ILE A 190 17.58 -5.04 4.92
N PHE A 191 17.46 -6.27 5.43
CA PHE A 191 16.51 -6.60 6.49
C PHE A 191 16.73 -5.76 7.76
N TRP A 192 17.98 -5.62 8.24
CA TRP A 192 18.26 -4.82 9.43
C TRP A 192 17.94 -3.34 9.26
N VAL A 193 18.18 -2.78 8.06
CA VAL A 193 17.84 -1.38 7.75
C VAL A 193 16.32 -1.20 7.61
N SER A 194 15.64 -2.15 6.98
CA SER A 194 14.19 -2.05 6.70
C SER A 194 13.31 -2.38 7.91
N CYS A 195 13.80 -3.20 8.84
CA CYS A 195 13.10 -3.58 10.07
C CYS A 195 12.60 -2.38 10.91
N PRO A 196 13.45 -1.42 11.33
CA PRO A 196 12.96 -0.26 12.10
C PRO A 196 11.96 0.58 11.31
N ILE A 197 12.10 0.66 9.99
CA ILE A 197 11.17 1.39 9.12
C ILE A 197 9.79 0.71 9.11
N SER A 198 9.73 -0.62 8.99
CA SER A 198 8.47 -1.38 9.04
C SER A 198 7.78 -1.29 10.40
N LEU A 199 8.55 -1.28 11.50
CA LEU A 199 8.00 -1.08 12.84
C LEU A 199 7.40 0.32 13.01
N VAL A 200 8.10 1.35 12.56
CA VAL A 200 7.59 2.74 12.58
C VAL A 200 6.34 2.85 11.71
N LYS A 201 6.35 2.29 10.50
CA LYS A 201 5.17 2.29 9.62
C LYS A 201 3.99 1.59 10.28
N SER A 202 4.18 0.41 10.88
CA SER A 202 3.12 -0.30 11.60
C SER A 202 2.53 0.55 12.73
N GLY A 203 3.38 1.25 13.49
CA GLY A 203 2.92 2.22 14.50
C GLY A 203 2.11 3.38 13.91
N ILE A 204 2.54 3.92 12.76
CA ILE A 204 1.79 4.94 12.03
C ILE A 204 0.44 4.39 11.56
N SER A 205 0.37 3.17 11.01
CA SER A 205 -0.88 2.53 10.60
C SER A 205 -1.85 2.34 11.77
N LEU A 206 -1.35 2.08 12.98
CA LEU A 206 -2.18 2.04 14.19
C LEU A 206 -2.74 3.41 14.57
N LEU A 207 -1.89 4.44 14.61
CA LEU A 207 -2.33 5.82 14.83
C LEU A 207 -3.34 6.25 13.76
N HIS A 208 -3.11 5.81 12.52
CA HIS A 208 -3.97 6.02 11.39
C HIS A 208 -5.35 5.42 11.63
N LEU A 209 -5.41 4.15 12.01
CA LEU A 209 -6.65 3.44 12.32
C LEU A 209 -7.45 4.12 13.43
N VAL A 210 -6.78 4.48 14.53
CA VAL A 210 -7.42 5.16 15.67
C VAL A 210 -7.99 6.51 15.24
N THR A 211 -7.21 7.31 14.52
CA THR A 211 -7.62 8.64 14.07
C THR A 211 -8.80 8.54 13.10
N ALA A 212 -8.77 7.60 12.14
CA ALA A 212 -9.88 7.35 11.22
C ALA A 212 -11.15 6.89 11.97
N SER A 213 -11.02 6.04 12.99
CA SER A 213 -12.14 5.57 13.80
C SER A 213 -12.80 6.70 14.59
N CYS A 214 -12.00 7.57 15.22
CA CYS A 214 -12.51 8.75 15.92
C CYS A 214 -13.22 9.72 14.97
N ASN A 215 -12.68 9.90 13.76
CA ASN A 215 -13.31 10.71 12.72
C ASN A 215 -14.69 10.17 12.32
N MET A 216 -14.81 8.86 12.11
CA MET A 216 -16.09 8.21 11.80
C MET A 216 -17.11 8.38 12.94
N ALA A 217 -16.70 8.15 14.18
CA ALA A 217 -17.57 8.35 15.34
C ALA A 217 -18.05 9.81 15.48
N ALA A 218 -17.18 10.78 15.19
CA ALA A 218 -17.53 12.19 15.20
C ALA A 218 -18.55 12.55 14.10
N LEU A 219 -18.41 11.95 12.90
CA LEU A 219 -19.38 12.10 11.82
C LEU A 219 -20.76 11.54 12.23
N ASP A 220 -20.79 10.34 12.83
CA ASP A 220 -22.04 9.73 13.33
C ASP A 220 -22.73 10.63 14.36
N CYS A 221 -21.98 11.19 15.30
CA CYS A 221 -22.52 12.14 16.29
C CYS A 221 -23.09 13.39 15.62
N ALA A 222 -22.39 13.95 14.62
CA ALA A 222 -22.83 15.14 13.91
C ALA A 222 -24.09 14.89 13.07
N GLU A 223 -24.20 13.74 12.41
CA GLU A 223 -25.40 13.35 11.66
C GLU A 223 -26.61 13.12 12.56
N ARG A 224 -26.42 12.48 13.73
CA ARG A 224 -27.48 12.30 14.73
C ARG A 224 -27.99 13.63 15.28
N ALA A 225 -27.10 14.62 15.44
CA ALA A 225 -27.49 15.96 15.89
C ALA A 225 -28.33 16.71 14.84
N LYS A 226 -28.08 16.52 13.54
CA LYS A 226 -28.89 17.12 12.46
C LYS A 226 -30.32 16.53 12.37
N LYS A 227 -30.54 15.33 12.91
CA LYS A 227 -31.84 14.63 12.87
C LYS A 227 -32.75 14.95 14.06
N LYS A 228 -32.27 15.70 15.04
CA LYS A 228 -33.05 16.22 16.17
C LYS A 228 -33.49 17.65 15.87
#